data_AF-A0A420NBT6-F1
#
_entry.id   AF-A0A420NBT6-F1
#
_cell.length_a   1.000
_cell.length_b   1.000
_cell.length_c   1.000
_cell.angle_alpha   90.00
_cell.angle_beta   90.00
_cell.angle_gamma   90.00
#
_symmetry.space_group_name_H-M   'P 1'
#
loop_
_entity.id
_entity.type
_entity.pdbx_description
1 polymer ?
#
loop_
_entity_poly.entity_id
_entity_poly.type
_entity_poly.pdbx_seq_one_letter_code
_entity_poly.pdbx_strand_id
1 'polypeptide(L)' 'MRHMINNGVLGIEHGNFLDEDLAELMAAKGIYLTPILANHDAMATPPYDQFLNEDCFKKKCSRSRFGLERSESCLRS' A
#
# COMPACT_ATOMS: atom_id res chain seq x y z
N MET A 1 10.90 -4.55 -0.82
CA MET A 1 10.26 -4.56 -2.15
C MET A 1 11.26 -4.75 -3.28
N ARG A 2 12.32 -3.93 -3.45
CA ARG A 2 13.31 -4.12 -4.54
C ARG A 2 13.93 -5.52 -4.61
N HIS A 3 14.30 -6.10 -3.47
CA HIS A 3 14.78 -7.49 -3.41
C HIS A 3 13.70 -8.51 -3.83
N MET A 4 12.42 -8.25 -3.54
CA MET A 4 11.30 -9.12 -3.95
C MET A 4 11.15 -9.09 -5.47
N ILE A 5 11.21 -7.90 -6.06
CA ILE A 5 11.18 -7.69 -7.52
C ILE A 5 12.35 -8.40 -8.19
N ASN A 6 13.55 -8.29 -7.62
CA ASN A 6 14.73 -8.99 -8.15
C ASN A 6 14.62 -10.50 -8.04
N ASN A 7 13.87 -11.00 -7.04
CA ASN A 7 13.58 -12.42 -6.88
C ASN A 7 12.43 -12.92 -7.78
N GLY A 8 11.87 -12.07 -8.64
CA GLY A 8 10.89 -12.48 -9.66
C GLY A 8 9.45 -12.59 -9.16
N VAL A 9 9.06 -11.87 -8.12
CA VAL A 9 7.64 -11.78 -7.75
C VAL A 9 6.81 -11.15 -8.86
N LEU A 10 5.60 -11.64 -9.06
CA LEU A 10 4.65 -11.12 -10.06
C LEU A 10 3.72 -10.04 -9.51
N GLY A 11 3.65 -9.89 -8.19
CA GLY A 11 2.78 -8.92 -7.55
C GLY A 11 3.31 -8.45 -6.18
N ILE A 12 2.93 -7.22 -5.82
CA ILE A 12 3.18 -6.63 -4.50
C ILE A 12 1.84 -6.23 -3.88
N GLU A 13 1.58 -6.76 -2.69
CA GLU A 13 0.40 -6.43 -1.89
C GLU A 13 0.65 -5.22 -0.99
N HIS A 14 -0.42 -4.49 -0.64
CA HIS A 14 -0.44 -3.24 0.13
C HIS A 14 0.22 -2.04 -0.56
N GLY A 15 1.54 -2.09 -0.81
CA GLY A 15 2.26 -1.04 -1.53
C GLY A 15 2.34 0.33 -0.85
N ASN A 16 1.93 0.49 0.43
CA ASN A 16 1.78 1.79 1.08
C ASN A 16 3.06 2.67 1.13
N PHE A 17 4.24 2.09 0.92
CA PHE A 17 5.54 2.78 0.93
C PHE A 17 6.31 2.61 -0.38
N LEU A 18 5.61 2.38 -1.49
CA LEU A 18 6.21 2.37 -2.82
C LEU A 18 6.84 3.74 -3.12
N ASP A 19 8.00 3.80 -3.74
CA ASP A 19 8.58 5.03 -4.28
C ASP A 19 8.50 5.03 -5.82
N GLU A 20 8.76 6.17 -6.44
CA GLU A 20 8.65 6.35 -7.90
C GLU A 20 9.59 5.40 -8.66
N ASP A 21 10.87 5.33 -8.27
CA ASP A 21 11.86 4.41 -8.85
C ASP A 21 11.43 2.94 -8.81
N LEU A 22 10.70 2.54 -7.77
CA LEU A 22 10.20 1.18 -7.62
C LEU A 22 8.92 0.96 -8.42
N ALA A 23 8.06 1.98 -8.53
CA ALA A 23 6.87 1.95 -9.37
C ALA A 23 7.25 1.80 -10.86
N GLU A 24 8.23 2.58 -11.33
CA GLU A 24 8.77 2.46 -12.68
C GLU A 24 9.37 1.08 -12.93
N LEU A 25 10.13 0.55 -11.96
CA LEU A 25 10.69 -0.79 -12.07
C LEU A 25 9.60 -1.88 -12.13
N MET A 26 8.52 -1.74 -11.36
CA MET A 26 7.39 -2.65 -11.40
C MET A 26 6.68 -2.59 -12.75
N ALA A 27 6.44 -1.38 -13.29
CA ALA A 27 5.84 -1.19 -14.60
C ALA A 27 6.69 -1.82 -15.71
N ALA A 28 8.01 -1.58 -15.70
CA ALA A 28 8.95 -2.14 -16.67
C ALA A 28 9.01 -3.68 -16.63
N LYS A 29 8.74 -4.29 -15.46
CA LYS A 29 8.76 -5.74 -15.27
C LYS A 29 7.37 -6.40 -15.33
N GLY A 30 6.30 -5.62 -15.55
CA GLY A 30 4.93 -6.12 -15.57
C GLY A 30 4.45 -6.67 -14.21
N ILE A 31 4.95 -6.10 -13.11
CA ILE A 31 4.59 -6.52 -11.74
C ILE A 31 3.36 -5.75 -11.28
N TYR A 32 2.35 -6.47 -10.81
CA TYR A 32 1.09 -5.87 -10.36
C TYR A 32 1.19 -5.31 -8.94
N LEU A 33 0.47 -4.21 -8.68
CA LEU A 33 0.29 -3.67 -7.34
C LEU A 33 -1.17 -3.87 -6.91
N THR A 34 -1.37 -4.47 -5.73
CA THR A 34 -2.70 -4.61 -5.11
C THR A 34 -2.77 -3.73 -3.87
N PRO A 35 -3.27 -2.48 -3.98
CA PRO A 35 -3.41 -1.60 -2.83
C PRO A 35 -4.56 -2.05 -1.93
N ILE A 36 -4.32 -2.13 -0.62
CA ILE A 36 -5.32 -2.56 0.38
C ILE A 36 -5.89 -1.32 1.12
N LEU A 37 -6.16 -0.25 0.36
CA LEU A 37 -6.62 1.02 0.92
C LEU A 37 -8.06 0.94 1.46
N ALA A 38 -8.96 0.28 0.75
CA ALA A 38 -10.36 0.11 1.17
C ALA A 38 -10.51 -0.61 2.53
N ASN A 39 -9.60 -1.55 2.83
CA ASN A 39 -9.61 -2.23 4.13
C ASN A 39 -9.25 -1.26 5.28
N HIS A 40 -8.43 -0.25 5.02
CA HIS A 40 -8.14 0.76 6.04
C HIS A 40 -9.38 1.58 6.38
N ASP A 41 -10.19 1.94 5.38
CA ASP A 41 -11.44 2.67 5.62
C ASP A 41 -12.46 1.80 6.35
N ALA A 42 -12.64 0.55 5.92
CA ALA A 42 -13.56 -0.38 6.57
C ALA A 42 -13.23 -0.59 8.06
N MET A 43 -11.94 -0.68 8.40
CA MET A 43 -11.48 -0.80 9.79
C MET A 43 -11.49 0.52 10.57
N ALA A 44 -11.86 1.64 9.96
CA ALA A 44 -12.04 2.93 10.62
C ALA A 44 -13.53 3.22 10.89
N THR A 45 -14.43 2.37 10.38
CA THR A 45 -15.88 2.53 10.49
C THR A 45 -16.49 1.43 11.36
N PRO A 46 -17.59 1.71 12.09
CA PRO A 46 -18.33 0.68 12.80
C PRO A 46 -18.80 -0.46 11.89
N PRO A 47 -18.86 -1.72 12.37
CA PRO A 47 -18.57 -2.16 13.74
C PRO A 47 -17.09 -2.52 13.99
N TYR A 48 -16.19 -2.21 13.05
CA TYR A 48 -14.80 -2.68 13.06
C TYR A 48 -13.80 -1.63 13.58
N ASP A 49 -14.29 -0.45 13.95
CA ASP A 49 -13.51 0.67 14.47
C ASP A 49 -12.79 0.35 15.79
N GLN A 50 -13.27 -0.66 16.53
CA GLN A 50 -12.67 -1.13 17.78
C GLN A 50 -11.87 -2.44 17.62
N PHE A 51 -11.70 -2.95 16.40
CA PHE A 51 -11.03 -4.23 16.16
C PHE A 51 -9.52 -4.19 16.49
N LEU A 52 -8.90 -3.02 16.37
CA LEU A 52 -7.48 -2.82 16.65
C LEU A 52 -7.25 -2.13 17.99
N ASN A 53 -6.17 -2.50 18.67
CA ASN A 53 -5.66 -1.70 19.78
C ASN A 53 -5.09 -0.35 19.30
N GLU A 54 -4.88 0.59 20.22
CA GLU A 54 -4.44 1.96 19.90
C GLU A 54 -3.13 2.01 19.09
N ASP A 55 -2.17 1.14 19.39
CA ASP A 55 -0.88 1.10 18.70
C ASP A 55 -1.02 0.67 17.25
N CYS A 56 -1.85 -0.35 16.99
CA CYS A 56 -2.17 -0.80 15.64
C CYS A 56 -2.96 0.28 14.89
N PHE A 57 -3.87 1.01 15.56
CA PHE A 57 -4.60 2.11 14.96
C PHE A 57 -3.69 3.25 14.50
N LYS A 58 -2.75 3.68 15.35
CA LYS A 58 -1.77 4.73 15.02
C LYS A 58 -0.91 4.33 13.82
N LYS A 59 -0.41 3.09 13.79
CA LYS A 59 0.38 2.55 12.67
C LYS A 59 -0.44 2.43 11.39
N LYS A 60 -1.72 2.06 11.49
CA LYS A 60 -2.64 1.96 10.36
C LYS A 60 -2.91 3.33 9.75
N CYS A 61 -3.18 4.34 10.57
CA CYS A 61 -3.49 5.69 10.11
C CYS A 61 -2.32 6.31 9.31
N SER A 62 -1.08 6.17 9.80
CA SER A 62 0.09 6.62 9.06
C SER A 62 0.27 5.88 7.73
N ARG A 63 0.13 4.55 7.73
CA ARG A 63 0.22 3.73 6.49
C ARG A 63 -0.85 4.09 5.48
N SER A 64 -2.08 4.36 5.92
CA SER A 64 -3.21 4.69 5.03
C SER A 64 -2.97 6.00 4.31
N ARG A 65 -2.52 7.03 5.06
CA ARG A 65 -2.18 8.35 4.51
C ARG A 65 -1.09 8.26 3.45
N PHE A 66 0.04 7.62 3.77
CA PHE A 66 1.14 7.45 2.81
C PHE A 66 0.71 6.63 1.58
N GLY A 67 -0.09 5.57 1.78
CA GLY A 67 -0.58 4.77 0.67
C GLY A 67 -1.49 5.54 -0.28
N LEU A 68 -2.37 6.40 0.23
CA LEU A 68 -3.27 7.22 -0.58
C LEU A 68 -2.47 8.21 -1.46
N GLU A 69 -1.61 9.03 -0.84
CA GLU A 69 -0.81 10.04 -1.57
C GLU A 69 0.01 9.41 -2.70
N ARG A 70 0.56 8.22 -2.47
CA ARG A 70 1.40 7.53 -3.45
C ARG A 70 0.63 6.81 -4.53
N SER A 71 -0.55 6.27 -4.20
CA SER A 71 -1.45 5.73 -5.22
C SER A 71 -1.92 6.82 -6.18
N GLU A 72 -2.21 8.01 -5.67
CA GLU A 72 -2.60 9.17 -6.49
C GLU A 72 -1.43 9.67 -7.36
N SER A 73 -0.20 9.68 -6.84
CA SER A 73 0.99 10.03 -7.62
C SER A 73 1.23 9.03 -8.75
N CYS A 74 1.17 7.73 -8.46
CA CYS A 74 1.41 6.67 -9.44
C CYS A 74 0.34 6.60 -10.53
N LEU A 75 -0.92 6.96 -10.23
CA LEU A 75 -2.00 7.02 -11.24
C LEU A 75 -1.90 8.25 -12.17
N ARG A 76 -1.08 9.24 -11.82
CA ARG A 76 -0.88 10.48 -12.59
C ARG A 76 0.37 10.44 -13.49
N SER A 77 1.24 9.44 -13.29
CA SER A 77 2.45 9.16 -14.05
C SER A 77 2.17 8.25 -15.25
#